data_AF-D3K8W5-F1
#
_entry.id   AF-D3K8W5-F1
#
_cell.length_a   1.000
_cell.length_b   1.000
_cell.length_c   1.000
_cell.angle_alpha   90.00
_cell.angle_beta   90.00
_cell.angle_gamma   90.00
#
_symmetry.space_group_name_H-M   'P 1'
#
loop_
_entity.id
_entity.type
_entity.pdbx_description
1 polymer ?
#
loop_
_entity_poly.entity_id
_entity_poly.type
_entity_poly.pdbx_seq_one_letter_code
_entity_poly.pdbx_strand_id
1 'polypeptide(L)'
;RTEAASERLPARAAVLRALAGLDLGFLTPRPLAEGGAPGTDEPPYLVLSRIPGAPLEGEALDSPEVAEAAAAQFAALLSGLAAAGGDEGVRAALPPAPENQWQEFAAGMRAKLFPLMSDSGRKRAEGELAALDGLPPLTSAVVHGDLGGENVLWETSDGVPRLSGV
;
A
#
# COMPACT_ATOMS: atom_id res chain seq x y z
N ARG A 1 14.72 -6.97 13.35
CA ARG A 1 14.42 -5.86 12.42
C ARG A 1 15.68 -5.62 11.60
N THR A 2 15.61 -5.44 10.28
CA THR A 2 16.81 -5.21 9.45
C THR A 2 17.21 -3.75 9.48
N GLU A 3 18.50 -3.46 9.31
CA GLU A 3 19.06 -2.10 9.23
C GLU A 3 18.34 -1.25 8.16
N ALA A 4 18.07 -1.83 6.99
CA ALA A 4 17.27 -1.21 5.94
C ALA A 4 15.80 -0.90 6.31
N ALA A 5 15.23 -1.57 7.32
CA ALA A 5 13.89 -1.21 7.81
C ALA A 5 13.94 0.00 8.75
N SER A 6 15.03 0.14 9.49
CA SER A 6 15.29 1.26 10.39
C SER A 6 15.52 2.57 9.63
N GLU A 7 16.31 2.54 8.56
CA GLU A 7 16.64 3.71 7.73
C GLU A 7 15.41 4.30 7.02
N ARG A 8 14.36 3.51 6.79
CA ARG A 8 13.13 3.94 6.11
C ARG A 8 12.13 4.65 7.03
N LEU A 9 12.33 4.64 8.35
CA LEU A 9 11.36 5.19 9.31
C LEU A 9 11.14 6.71 9.15
N PRO A 10 12.17 7.56 9.00
CA PRO A 10 11.96 9.00 8.78
C PRO A 10 11.15 9.28 7.50
N ALA A 11 11.46 8.59 6.41
CA ALA A 11 10.71 8.70 5.15
C ALA A 11 9.25 8.26 5.34
N ARG A 12 9.01 7.15 6.04
CA ARG A 12 7.65 6.69 6.35
C ARG A 12 6.88 7.70 7.20
N ALA A 13 7.52 8.31 8.19
CA ALA A 13 6.89 9.35 9.00
C ALA A 13 6.55 10.59 8.17
N ALA A 14 7.42 11.02 7.25
CA ALA A 14 7.16 12.14 6.34
C ALA A 14 5.95 11.87 5.42
N VAL A 15 5.88 10.67 4.83
CA VAL A 15 4.72 10.25 4.01
C VAL A 15 3.43 10.27 4.81
N LEU A 16 3.42 9.67 6.01
CA LEU A 16 2.22 9.64 6.85
C LEU A 16 1.78 11.05 7.29
N ARG A 17 2.72 11.98 7.54
CA ARG A 17 2.38 13.38 7.83
C ARG A 17 1.75 14.06 6.61
N ALA A 18 2.29 13.83 5.42
CA ALA A 18 1.74 14.40 4.18
C ALA A 18 0.30 13.88 3.93
N LEU A 19 0.08 12.57 4.05
CA LEU A 19 -1.25 11.97 3.87
C LEU A 19 -2.25 12.39 4.95
N ALA A 20 -1.82 12.51 6.21
CA ALA A 20 -2.69 12.95 7.31
C ALA A 20 -3.17 14.40 7.17
N GLY A 21 -2.50 15.21 6.33
CA GLY A 21 -2.91 16.57 5.99
C GLY A 21 -3.99 16.65 4.90
N LEU A 22 -4.32 15.53 4.25
CA LEU A 22 -5.34 15.46 3.21
C LEU A 22 -6.68 14.98 3.75
N ASP A 23 -7.77 15.47 3.15
CA ASP A 23 -9.11 14.94 3.37
C ASP A 23 -9.39 13.78 2.40
N LEU A 24 -8.92 12.58 2.77
CA LEU A 24 -9.06 11.38 1.95
C LEU A 24 -10.42 10.66 2.15
N GLY A 25 -11.27 11.16 3.06
CA GLY A 25 -12.50 10.47 3.46
C GLY A 25 -12.30 9.26 4.37
N PHE A 26 -11.05 8.96 4.76
CA PHE A 26 -10.68 7.92 5.71
C PHE A 26 -9.46 8.33 6.54
N LEU A 27 -9.28 7.71 7.71
CA LEU A 27 -8.16 8.00 8.59
C LEU A 27 -6.88 7.29 8.11
N THR A 28 -5.75 7.99 8.23
CA THR A 28 -4.41 7.41 8.10
C THR A 28 -3.65 7.53 9.43
N PRO A 29 -2.76 6.58 9.78
CA PRO A 29 -2.04 6.64 11.04
C PRO A 29 -1.16 7.89 11.12
N ARG A 30 -1.33 8.70 12.16
CA ARG A 30 -0.56 9.92 12.39
C ARG A 30 0.69 9.63 13.21
N PRO A 31 1.89 10.05 12.77
CA PRO A 31 3.08 10.02 13.60
C PRO A 31 2.90 10.86 14.87
N LEU A 32 3.05 10.22 16.02
CA LEU A 32 2.95 10.86 17.35
C LEU A 32 4.33 11.13 17.96
N ALA A 33 5.26 10.19 17.79
CA ALA A 33 6.63 10.31 18.27
C ALA A 33 7.56 9.43 17.41
N GLU A 34 8.81 9.86 17.28
CA GLU A 34 9.89 9.11 16.62
C GLU A 34 11.16 9.25 17.48
N GLY A 35 12.06 8.27 17.42
CA GLY A 35 13.31 8.27 18.17
C GLY A 35 14.27 7.19 17.69
N GLY A 36 15.42 7.07 18.36
CA GLY A 36 16.55 6.25 17.90
C GLY A 36 17.20 6.77 16.61
N ALA A 37 17.72 8.00 16.64
CA ALA A 37 18.43 8.59 15.50
C ALA A 37 19.72 7.80 15.17
N PRO A 38 20.21 7.87 13.91
CA PRO A 38 21.48 7.26 13.53
C PRO A 38 22.61 7.73 14.46
N GLY A 39 23.30 6.79 15.11
CA GLY A 39 24.39 7.08 16.05
C GLY A 39 23.99 7.19 17.52
N THR A 40 22.75 6.87 17.87
CA THR A 40 22.31 6.72 19.27
C THR A 40 22.25 5.24 19.68
N ASP A 41 22.40 4.94 20.97
CA ASP A 41 22.24 3.59 21.53
C ASP A 41 20.77 3.10 21.55
N GLU A 42 19.82 3.98 21.21
CA GLU A 42 18.40 3.69 21.20
C GLU A 42 17.98 3.12 19.83
N PRO A 43 17.23 2.00 19.78
CA PRO A 43 16.74 1.45 18.53
C PRO A 43 15.69 2.37 17.90
N PRO A 44 15.70 2.53 16.56
CA PRO A 44 14.79 3.43 15.88
C PRO A 44 13.34 2.97 15.97
N TYR A 45 12.45 3.92 16.28
CA TYR A 45 11.03 3.67 16.47
C TYR A 45 10.15 4.79 15.89
N LEU A 46 8.88 4.43 15.66
CA LEU A 46 7.82 5.33 15.23
C LEU A 46 6.54 4.94 15.96
N VAL A 47 5.98 5.86 16.73
CA VAL A 47 4.70 5.73 17.42
C VAL A 47 3.62 6.36 16.55
N LEU A 48 2.53 5.63 16.32
CA LEU A 48 1.43 6.03 15.45
C LEU A 48 0.13 6.16 16.25
N SER A 49 -0.77 7.04 15.81
CA SER A 49 -2.14 7.07 16.32
C SER A 49 -2.86 5.77 15.99
N ARG A 50 -3.67 5.28 16.92
CA ARG A 50 -4.58 4.16 16.66
C ARG A 50 -5.77 4.64 15.85
N ILE A 51 -6.08 3.93 14.77
CA ILE A 51 -7.33 4.07 14.02
C ILE A 51 -8.37 3.12 14.64
N PRO A 52 -9.62 3.56 14.90
CA PRO A 52 -10.69 2.69 15.39
C PRO A 52 -11.17 1.72 14.31
N GLY A 53 -11.83 0.64 14.73
CA GLY A 53 -12.35 -0.39 13.84
C GLY A 53 -11.50 -1.67 13.81
N ALA A 54 -11.91 -2.59 12.95
CA ALA A 54 -11.27 -3.88 12.72
C ALA A 54 -11.36 -4.25 11.23
N PRO A 55 -10.50 -5.15 10.72
CA PRO A 55 -10.69 -5.76 9.40
C PRO A 55 -12.08 -6.37 9.28
N LEU A 56 -12.66 -6.30 8.07
CA LEU A 56 -13.93 -6.94 7.81
C LEU A 56 -13.73 -8.46 7.76
N GLU A 57 -14.53 -9.21 8.50
CA GLU A 57 -14.53 -10.67 8.47
C GLU A 57 -15.00 -11.17 7.09
N GLY A 58 -14.44 -12.28 6.63
CA GLY A 58 -14.74 -12.81 5.29
C GLY A 58 -16.22 -13.18 5.15
N GLU A 59 -16.81 -13.72 6.21
CA GLU A 59 -18.21 -14.13 6.30
C GLU A 59 -19.18 -12.96 6.20
N ALA A 60 -18.77 -11.74 6.61
CA ALA A 60 -19.60 -10.54 6.45
C ALA A 60 -19.83 -10.19 4.97
N LEU A 61 -18.91 -10.59 4.08
CA LEU A 61 -19.03 -10.37 2.64
C LEU A 61 -19.99 -11.35 1.94
N ASP A 62 -20.51 -12.35 2.65
CA ASP A 62 -21.57 -13.24 2.12
C ASP A 62 -22.90 -12.49 1.95
N SER A 63 -23.07 -11.35 2.63
CA SER A 63 -24.20 -10.45 2.42
C SER A 63 -23.95 -9.55 1.20
N PRO A 64 -24.78 -9.61 0.14
CA PRO A 64 -24.60 -8.77 -1.05
C PRO A 64 -24.63 -7.26 -0.75
N GLU A 65 -25.48 -6.84 0.19
CA GLU A 65 -25.58 -5.43 0.61
C GLU A 65 -24.28 -4.94 1.25
N VAL A 66 -23.67 -5.77 2.10
CA VAL A 66 -22.38 -5.47 2.73
C VAL A 66 -21.26 -5.44 1.69
N ALA A 67 -21.22 -6.42 0.79
CA ALA A 67 -20.22 -6.49 -0.27
C ALA A 67 -20.30 -5.25 -1.20
N GLU A 68 -21.52 -4.83 -1.58
CA GLU A 68 -21.74 -3.64 -2.40
C GLU A 68 -21.32 -2.36 -1.67
N ALA A 69 -21.69 -2.21 -0.39
CA ALA A 69 -21.30 -1.07 0.42
C ALA A 69 -19.77 -0.99 0.62
N ALA A 70 -19.11 -2.13 0.83
CA ALA A 70 -17.65 -2.19 0.94
C ALA A 70 -16.97 -1.85 -0.39
N ALA A 71 -17.44 -2.40 -1.50
CA ALA A 71 -16.90 -2.13 -2.83
C ALA A 71 -17.02 -0.65 -3.21
N ALA A 72 -18.16 0.00 -2.91
CA ALA A 72 -18.35 1.44 -3.13
C ALA A 72 -17.34 2.29 -2.34
N GLN A 73 -17.06 1.90 -1.08
CA GLN A 73 -16.08 2.59 -0.24
C GLN A 73 -14.63 2.35 -0.68
N PHE A 74 -14.31 1.14 -1.18
CA PHE A 74 -13.02 0.88 -1.83
C PHE A 74 -12.84 1.74 -3.08
N ALA A 75 -13.87 1.88 -3.92
CA ALA A 75 -13.81 2.75 -5.09
C ALA A 75 -13.55 4.22 -4.70
N ALA A 76 -14.21 4.70 -3.65
CA ALA A 76 -13.97 6.04 -3.10
C ALA A 76 -12.54 6.19 -2.56
N LEU A 77 -12.04 5.22 -1.79
CA LEU A 77 -10.67 5.18 -1.28
C LEU A 77 -9.64 5.24 -2.40
N LEU A 78 -9.78 4.38 -3.41
CA LEU A 78 -8.86 4.33 -4.55
C LEU A 78 -8.89 5.63 -5.36
N SER A 79 -10.07 6.25 -5.48
CA SER A 79 -10.21 7.55 -6.13
C SER A 79 -9.53 8.66 -5.33
N GLY A 80 -9.65 8.64 -4.00
CA GLY A 80 -8.96 9.57 -3.09
C GLY A 80 -7.44 9.44 -3.19
N LEU A 81 -6.91 8.21 -3.22
CA LEU A 81 -5.47 7.96 -3.41
C LEU A 81 -4.98 8.40 -4.80
N ALA A 82 -5.77 8.19 -5.84
CA ALA A 82 -5.47 8.69 -7.18
C ALA A 82 -5.41 10.23 -7.21
N ALA A 83 -6.38 10.90 -6.57
CA ALA A 83 -6.40 12.36 -6.47
C ALA A 83 -5.23 12.91 -5.63
N ALA A 84 -4.88 12.25 -4.52
CA ALA A 84 -3.75 12.61 -3.66
C ALA A 84 -2.41 12.59 -4.41
N GLY A 85 -2.29 11.80 -5.48
CA GLY A 85 -1.09 11.78 -6.33
C GLY A 85 -0.87 13.08 -7.12
N GLY A 86 -1.89 13.94 -7.20
CA GLY A 86 -1.76 15.30 -7.73
C GLY A 86 -1.25 16.33 -6.73
N ASP A 87 -1.19 16.01 -5.43
CA ASP A 87 -0.74 16.94 -4.39
C ASP A 87 0.79 17.05 -4.36
N GLU A 88 1.31 18.28 -4.44
CA GLU A 88 2.77 18.52 -4.50
C GLU A 88 3.49 18.09 -3.21
N GLY A 89 2.86 18.27 -2.04
CA GLY A 89 3.43 17.87 -0.75
C GLY A 89 3.55 16.36 -0.63
N VAL A 90 2.53 15.63 -1.08
CA VAL A 90 2.55 14.16 -1.15
C VAL A 90 3.58 13.67 -2.15
N ARG A 91 3.66 14.26 -3.34
CA ARG A 91 4.68 13.88 -4.35
C ARG A 91 6.10 14.16 -3.89
N ALA A 92 6.33 15.22 -3.11
CA ALA A 92 7.63 15.51 -2.53
C ALA A 92 8.02 14.51 -1.43
N ALA A 93 7.04 13.98 -0.69
CA ALA A 93 7.27 13.02 0.39
C ALA A 93 7.40 11.56 -0.11
N LEU A 94 6.74 11.21 -1.22
CA LEU A 94 6.77 9.86 -1.80
C LEU A 94 7.85 9.74 -2.87
N PRO A 95 8.80 8.79 -2.74
CA PRO A 95 9.72 8.52 -3.83
C PRO A 95 8.95 7.96 -5.04
N PRO A 96 9.25 8.42 -6.27
CA PRO A 96 8.60 7.88 -7.46
C PRO A 96 8.98 6.41 -7.64
N ALA A 97 8.03 5.61 -8.10
CA ALA A 97 8.31 4.24 -8.52
C ALA A 97 9.25 4.26 -9.75
N PRO A 98 10.24 3.36 -9.84
CA PRO A 98 11.08 3.25 -11.03
C PRO A 98 10.24 2.93 -12.28
N GLU A 99 10.49 3.63 -13.39
CA GLU A 99 9.74 3.43 -14.64
C GLU A 99 9.84 1.99 -15.16
N ASN A 100 10.96 1.33 -14.89
CA ASN A 100 11.29 0.00 -15.36
C ASN A 100 11.05 -1.11 -14.30
N GLN A 101 10.32 -0.82 -13.22
CA GLN A 101 10.14 -1.75 -12.10
C GLN A 101 9.61 -3.13 -12.54
N TRP A 102 8.68 -3.16 -13.51
CA TRP A 102 8.09 -4.40 -14.00
C TRP A 102 9.06 -5.20 -14.88
N GLN A 103 9.86 -4.53 -15.71
CA GLN A 103 10.90 -5.16 -16.52
C GLN A 103 12.00 -5.75 -15.62
N GLU A 104 12.40 -5.04 -14.56
CA GLU A 104 13.34 -5.52 -13.57
C GLU A 104 12.80 -6.72 -12.79
N PHE A 105 11.53 -6.68 -12.40
CA PHE A 105 10.84 -7.80 -11.77
C PHE A 105 10.86 -9.03 -12.69
N ALA A 106 10.47 -8.86 -13.96
CA ALA A 106 10.42 -9.94 -14.93
C ALA A 106 11.82 -10.52 -15.20
N ALA A 107 12.84 -9.68 -15.34
CA ALA A 107 14.24 -10.11 -15.47
C ALA A 107 14.71 -10.89 -14.23
N GLY A 108 14.36 -10.44 -13.02
CA GLY A 108 14.67 -11.12 -11.76
C GLY A 108 14.01 -12.50 -11.66
N MET A 109 12.75 -12.61 -12.07
CA MET A 109 12.02 -13.88 -12.11
C MET A 109 12.65 -14.87 -13.11
N ARG A 110 12.99 -14.40 -14.31
CA ARG A 110 13.71 -15.21 -15.32
C ARG A 110 15.05 -15.69 -14.78
N ALA A 111 15.85 -14.81 -14.18
CA ALA A 111 17.17 -15.17 -13.67
C ALA A 111 17.12 -16.18 -12.50
N LYS A 112 16.14 -16.04 -11.59
CA LYS A 112 16.09 -16.81 -10.34
C LYS A 112 15.24 -18.07 -10.42
N LEU A 113 14.10 -18.02 -11.09
CA LEU A 113 13.13 -19.11 -11.05
C LEU A 113 13.16 -20.02 -12.28
N PHE A 114 13.50 -19.51 -13.47
CA PHE A 114 13.51 -20.34 -14.67
C PHE A 114 14.47 -21.55 -14.56
N PRO A 115 15.67 -21.44 -13.96
CA PRO A 115 16.53 -22.60 -13.76
C PRO A 115 15.90 -23.72 -12.92
N LEU A 116 14.87 -23.42 -12.15
CA LEU A 116 14.17 -24.36 -11.26
C LEU A 116 12.87 -24.91 -11.88
N MET A 117 12.47 -24.40 -13.04
CA MET A 117 11.20 -24.73 -13.69
C MET A 117 11.38 -25.76 -14.80
N SER A 118 10.36 -26.61 -15.00
CA SER A 118 10.25 -27.42 -16.21
C SER A 118 10.12 -26.54 -17.46
N ASP A 119 10.40 -27.10 -18.63
CA ASP A 119 10.28 -26.41 -19.91
C ASP A 119 8.85 -25.87 -20.14
N SER A 120 7.84 -26.67 -19.80
CA SER A 120 6.43 -26.26 -19.88
C SER A 120 6.09 -25.17 -18.86
N GLY A 121 6.68 -25.22 -17.66
CA GLY A 121 6.57 -24.18 -16.64
C GLY A 121 7.14 -22.85 -17.13
N ARG A 122 8.36 -22.87 -17.69
CA ARG A 122 9.03 -21.68 -18.25
C ARG A 122 8.20 -21.06 -19.38
N LYS A 123 7.69 -21.87 -20.29
CA LYS A 123 6.89 -21.35 -21.42
C LYS A 123 5.61 -20.65 -20.95
N ARG A 124 4.94 -21.16 -19.92
CA ARG A 124 3.78 -20.49 -19.32
C ARG A 124 4.18 -19.19 -18.63
N ALA A 125 5.21 -19.23 -17.78
CA ALA A 125 5.70 -18.06 -17.07
C ALA A 125 6.15 -16.95 -18.03
N GLU A 126 6.82 -17.29 -19.14
CA GLU A 126 7.24 -16.32 -20.14
C GLU A 126 6.05 -15.61 -20.81
N GLY A 127 4.94 -16.32 -21.04
CA GLY A 127 3.71 -15.70 -21.57
C GLY A 127 3.16 -14.60 -20.66
N GLU A 128 3.16 -14.83 -19.35
CA GLU A 128 2.71 -13.85 -18.35
C GLU A 128 3.73 -12.71 -18.19
N LEU A 129 5.02 -13.03 -18.14
CA LEU A 129 6.08 -12.02 -17.95
C LEU A 129 6.25 -11.11 -19.16
N ALA A 130 6.03 -11.61 -20.38
CA ALA A 130 6.09 -10.78 -21.59
C ALA A 130 4.98 -9.71 -21.62
N ALA A 131 3.84 -9.94 -20.96
CA ALA A 131 2.78 -8.94 -20.87
C ALA A 131 3.23 -7.69 -20.07
N LEU A 132 4.19 -7.85 -19.15
CA LEU A 132 4.73 -6.76 -18.35
C LEU A 132 5.55 -5.76 -19.16
N ASP A 133 6.18 -6.21 -20.27
CA ASP A 133 7.00 -5.34 -21.11
C ASP A 133 6.18 -4.25 -21.83
N GLY A 134 4.87 -4.46 -21.97
CA GLY A 134 3.94 -3.52 -22.61
C GLY A 134 3.17 -2.62 -21.65
N LEU A 135 3.39 -2.72 -20.33
CA LEU A 135 2.66 -1.92 -19.36
C LEU A 135 3.18 -0.47 -19.35
N PRO A 136 2.28 0.54 -19.42
CA PRO A 136 2.70 1.93 -19.34
C PRO A 136 3.21 2.27 -17.92
N PRO A 137 4.22 3.15 -17.79
CA PRO A 137 4.66 3.65 -16.50
C PRO A 137 3.61 4.64 -15.96
N LEU A 138 2.76 4.17 -15.04
CA LEU A 138 1.76 4.99 -14.36
C LEU A 138 2.22 5.28 -12.93
N THR A 139 2.70 6.51 -12.69
CA THR A 139 3.26 6.94 -11.40
C THR A 139 2.54 8.17 -10.82
N SER A 140 1.34 8.47 -11.32
CA SER A 140 0.58 9.67 -10.98
C SER A 140 -0.33 9.53 -9.75
N ALA A 141 -0.51 8.31 -9.24
CA ALA A 141 -1.36 8.01 -8.09
C ALA A 141 -0.53 7.65 -6.87
N VAL A 142 -1.05 7.95 -5.67
CA VAL A 142 -0.58 7.30 -4.46
C VAL A 142 -1.08 5.86 -4.47
N VAL A 143 -0.21 4.92 -4.11
CA VAL A 143 -0.59 3.52 -3.93
C VAL A 143 -0.21 3.07 -2.54
N HIS A 144 -1.09 2.35 -1.86
CA HIS A 144 -0.80 1.77 -0.55
C HIS A 144 0.34 0.72 -0.64
N GLY A 145 0.41 0.00 -1.77
CA GLY A 145 1.41 -1.05 -2.03
C GLY A 145 1.05 -2.42 -1.45
N ASP A 146 0.12 -2.46 -0.49
CA ASP A 146 -0.33 -3.68 0.19
C ASP A 146 -1.80 -3.56 0.64
N LEU A 147 -2.71 -3.15 -0.26
CA LEU A 147 -4.11 -2.87 0.11
C LEU A 147 -4.93 -4.18 0.26
N GLY A 148 -4.59 -4.97 1.27
CA GLY A 148 -5.33 -6.17 1.69
C GLY A 148 -6.41 -5.85 2.72
N GLY A 149 -7.34 -6.78 2.93
CA GLY A 149 -8.46 -6.62 3.88
C GLY A 149 -8.01 -6.38 5.33
N GLU A 150 -6.84 -6.91 5.69
CA GLU A 150 -6.18 -6.72 6.98
C GLU A 150 -5.67 -5.29 7.22
N ASN A 151 -5.42 -4.54 6.14
CA ASN A 151 -4.93 -3.16 6.18
C ASN A 151 -6.08 -2.14 6.01
N VAL A 152 -7.33 -2.58 5.97
CA VAL A 152 -8.50 -1.69 5.89
C VAL A 152 -9.38 -1.91 7.11
N LEU A 153 -9.60 -0.84 7.86
CA LEU A 153 -10.35 -0.88 9.11
C LEU A 153 -11.78 -0.38 8.89
N TRP A 154 -12.71 -1.08 9.54
CA TRP A 154 -14.13 -0.85 9.44
C TRP A 154 -14.71 -0.65 10.83
N GLU A 155 -15.64 0.29 10.92
CA GLU A 155 -16.58 0.41 12.02
C GLU A 155 -17.97 0.03 11.54
N THR A 156 -18.82 -0.51 12.40
CA THR A 156 -20.21 -0.79 12.05
C THR A 156 -21.07 0.40 12.45
N SER A 157 -21.81 0.97 11.49
CA SER A 157 -22.84 1.98 11.74
C SER A 157 -24.15 1.48 11.18
N ASP A 158 -25.19 1.41 12.01
CA ASP A 158 -26.54 1.00 11.60
C ASP A 158 -26.59 -0.37 10.88
N GLY A 159 -25.68 -1.27 11.26
CA GLY A 159 -25.57 -2.61 10.65
C GLY A 159 -24.79 -2.67 9.34
N VAL A 160 -24.33 -1.53 8.81
CA VAL A 160 -23.54 -1.43 7.58
C VAL A 160 -22.09 -1.09 7.93
N PRO A 161 -21.09 -1.76 7.32
CA PRO A 161 -19.70 -1.43 7.55
C PRO A 161 -19.36 -0.09 6.90
N ARG A 162 -18.66 0.75 7.67
CA ARG A 162 -18.12 2.03 7.25
C ARG A 162 -16.61 1.98 7.38
N LEU A 163 -15.91 2.26 6.30
CA LEU A 163 -14.46 2.34 6.28
C LEU A 163 -14.01 3.48 7.19
N SER A 164 -13.23 3.15 8.22
CA SER A 164 -12.73 4.10 9.20
C SER A 164 -11.33 4.57 8.85
N GLY A 165 -10.47 3.69 8.35
CA GLY A 165 -9.12 4.05 7.95
C GLY A 165 -8.33 2.93 7.29
N VAL A 166 -7.13 3.32 6.86
CA VAL A 166 -6.12 2.51 6.16
C VAL A 166 -4.77 2.78 6.78
#